data_AF-A0A972RL14-F1
#
_entry.id   AF-A0A972RL14-F1
#
_cell.length_a   1.000
_cell.length_b   1.000
_cell.length_c   1.000
_cell.angle_alpha   90.00
_cell.angle_beta   90.00
_cell.angle_gamma   90.00
#
_symmetry.space_group_name_H-M   'P 1'
#
loop_
_entity.id
_entity.type
_entity.pdbx_description
1 polymer ?
#
loop_
_entity_poly.entity_id
_entity_poly.type
_entity_poly.pdbx_seq_one_letter_code
_entity_poly.pdbx_strand_id
1 'polypeptide(L)'
;MARKRKLAVPASAVTASFLSLQPSAFSLGMFLKHKSTELRRLTGQLHEWLTQKAWTEVLTTAEAVLELAPGHTVARQARQRAWQAVGIQSTRVPFDSQRPESRRPDSRRDRQDRLVRSLQSTHAWTASAKTASAKVDTWAMHSDSIQRETSKRFVAWIDDVGGYLICLGDEVTLGQPSGSGGAEIPILADLSRRHATIRREREAYVITPIHRVRIDGTELKGPQVLKPNSVIVLAESVRLRLSQPHALSSTAVLTLESHHKTEPAVDGIVLMSESCILGSQPQSHIPCRGWTDDLVLFRRGEDLQFRTAASVASSNDDGNGDGNSDGNSDGNGEPVPKSTTTSGGVITHNTRINGENFSLSFEEV
;
A
#
# COMPACT_ATOMS: atom_id res chain seq x y z
N MET A 1 47.54 39.57 -68.21
CA MET A 1 46.73 40.76 -67.86
C MET A 1 45.33 40.32 -67.45
N ALA A 2 44.78 40.96 -66.40
CA ALA A 2 43.36 41.18 -66.07
C ALA A 2 42.37 39.99 -66.16
N ARG A 3 41.90 39.38 -65.06
CA ARG A 3 40.92 39.82 -64.03
C ARG A 3 39.46 39.86 -64.53
N LYS A 4 38.56 39.28 -63.70
CA LYS A 4 37.06 39.39 -63.64
C LYS A 4 36.30 38.31 -64.45
N ARG A 5 35.15 37.73 -64.03
CA ARG A 5 34.17 37.97 -62.95
C ARG A 5 33.15 36.78 -62.97
N LYS A 6 32.73 36.25 -61.82
CA LYS A 6 31.36 36.30 -61.20
C LYS A 6 30.36 35.14 -61.49
N LEU A 7 29.76 34.68 -60.37
CA LEU A 7 28.42 34.12 -60.10
C LEU A 7 28.04 32.71 -60.60
N ALA A 8 27.76 31.80 -59.64
CA ALA A 8 26.40 31.33 -59.30
C ALA A 8 26.40 30.47 -58.01
N VAL A 9 25.22 30.41 -57.39
CA VAL A 9 24.80 30.05 -56.00
C VAL A 9 24.42 28.54 -55.90
N PRO A 10 24.26 27.95 -54.69
CA PRO A 10 24.56 26.54 -54.40
C PRO A 10 23.35 25.59 -54.42
N ALA A 11 23.63 24.28 -54.50
CA ALA A 11 22.67 23.21 -54.27
C ALA A 11 22.98 22.47 -52.96
N SER A 12 21.90 22.34 -52.19
CA SER A 12 21.71 21.80 -50.86
C SER A 12 22.00 20.31 -50.70
N ALA A 13 22.38 19.90 -49.47
CA ALA A 13 21.94 18.71 -48.72
C ALA A 13 23.01 18.37 -47.65
N VAL A 14 22.99 19.03 -46.49
CA VAL A 14 22.30 18.59 -45.25
C VAL A 14 22.76 17.19 -44.80
N THR A 15 23.95 17.14 -44.21
CA THR A 15 24.33 16.15 -43.20
C THR A 15 23.82 16.65 -41.85
N ALA A 16 22.72 16.06 -41.36
CA ALA A 16 22.20 16.35 -40.02
C ALA A 16 23.09 15.65 -38.97
N SER A 17 23.98 16.43 -38.36
CA SER A 17 24.73 16.04 -37.16
C SER A 17 23.77 15.87 -35.98
N PHE A 18 23.73 14.66 -35.44
CA PHE A 18 23.09 14.33 -34.16
C PHE A 18 23.99 14.85 -33.02
N LEU A 19 23.89 16.14 -32.72
CA LEU A 19 24.57 16.76 -31.59
C LEU A 19 23.70 16.61 -30.34
N SER A 20 24.20 15.81 -29.40
CA SER A 20 23.65 15.63 -28.07
C SER A 20 23.47 16.99 -27.37
N LEU A 21 22.23 17.37 -27.05
CA LEU A 21 21.96 18.39 -26.04
C LEU A 21 22.32 17.81 -24.66
N GLN A 22 23.57 17.96 -24.26
CA GLN A 22 23.92 17.96 -22.84
C GLN A 22 23.44 19.31 -22.27
N PRO A 23 22.53 19.36 -21.28
CA PRO A 23 22.15 20.62 -20.66
C PRO A 23 23.41 21.24 -20.02
N SER A 24 23.72 22.49 -20.39
CA SER A 24 24.86 23.22 -19.85
C SER A 24 24.76 23.29 -18.33
N ALA A 25 25.87 23.17 -17.62
CA ALA A 25 25.93 23.24 -16.14
C ALA A 25 25.24 24.49 -15.56
N PHE A 26 25.15 25.56 -16.36
CA PHE A 26 24.43 26.80 -16.03
C PHE A 26 22.90 26.60 -15.92
N SER A 27 22.31 25.83 -16.83
CA SER A 27 20.87 25.52 -16.83
C SER A 27 20.46 24.64 -15.64
N LEU A 28 21.32 23.68 -15.27
CA LEU A 28 21.09 22.81 -14.12
C LEU A 28 21.17 23.59 -12.80
N GLY A 29 22.11 24.53 -12.69
CA GLY A 29 22.24 25.40 -11.52
C GLY A 29 21.02 26.31 -11.31
N MET A 30 20.46 26.88 -12.38
CA MET A 30 19.23 27.67 -12.30
C MET A 30 18.00 26.81 -11.92
N PHE A 31 17.89 25.62 -12.49
CA PHE A 31 16.81 24.68 -12.18
C PHE A 31 16.85 24.22 -10.71
N LEU A 32 18.03 23.91 -10.18
CA LEU A 32 18.19 23.53 -8.78
C LEU A 32 17.90 24.69 -7.83
N LYS A 33 18.32 25.92 -8.17
CA LYS A 33 17.98 27.12 -7.39
C LYS A 33 16.47 27.37 -7.35
N HIS A 34 15.80 27.24 -8.49
CA HIS A 34 14.36 27.38 -8.59
C HIS A 34 13.64 26.34 -7.73
N LYS A 35 13.99 25.05 -7.88
CA LYS A 35 13.46 23.97 -7.02
C LYS A 35 13.72 24.20 -5.53
N SER A 36 14.89 24.69 -5.14
CA SER A 36 15.21 24.98 -3.73
C SER A 36 14.40 26.14 -3.15
N THR A 37 14.05 27.11 -3.99
CA THR A 37 13.26 28.28 -3.59
C THR A 37 11.80 27.88 -3.44
N GLU A 38 11.30 27.11 -4.41
CA GLU A 38 9.95 26.57 -4.38
C GLU A 38 9.74 25.60 -3.20
N LEU A 39 10.70 24.72 -2.95
CA LEU A 39 10.65 23.83 -1.79
C LEU A 39 10.58 24.62 -0.48
N ARG A 40 11.41 25.66 -0.30
CA ARG A 40 11.36 26.51 0.91
C ARG A 40 10.02 27.21 1.07
N ARG A 41 9.45 27.73 -0.02
CA ARG A 41 8.13 28.38 -0.03
C ARG A 41 7.04 27.40 0.42
N LEU A 42 6.99 26.22 -0.18
CA LEU A 42 6.01 25.19 0.13
C LEU A 42 6.18 24.62 1.53
N THR A 43 7.42 24.42 2.00
CA THR A 43 7.68 24.01 3.40
C THR A 43 7.21 25.08 4.38
N GLY A 44 7.37 26.37 4.08
CA GLY A 44 6.82 27.46 4.89
C GLY A 44 5.30 27.41 5.00
N GLN A 45 4.62 27.28 3.86
CA GLN A 45 3.16 27.12 3.78
C GLN A 45 2.69 25.87 4.53
N LEU A 46 3.39 24.75 4.40
CA LEU A 46 3.04 23.52 5.10
C LEU A 46 3.02 23.70 6.63
N HIS A 47 4.01 24.39 7.19
CA HIS A 47 4.03 24.66 8.64
C HIS A 47 2.91 25.60 9.06
N GLU A 48 2.57 26.59 8.24
CA GLU A 48 1.45 27.50 8.47
C GLU A 48 0.09 26.77 8.42
N TRP A 49 -0.13 25.90 7.44
CA TRP A 49 -1.35 25.09 7.39
C TRP A 49 -1.45 24.09 8.55
N LEU A 50 -0.31 23.54 8.99
CA LEU A 50 -0.25 22.66 10.16
C LEU A 50 -0.61 23.39 11.46
N THR A 51 -0.18 24.64 11.64
CA THR A 51 -0.56 25.44 12.82
C THR A 51 -2.03 25.84 12.77
N GLN A 52 -2.56 26.14 11.57
CA GLN A 52 -3.97 26.47 11.34
C GLN A 52 -4.89 25.24 11.34
N LYS A 53 -4.35 24.02 11.34
CA LYS A 53 -5.10 22.75 11.22
C LYS A 53 -6.02 22.70 9.99
N ALA A 54 -5.61 23.36 8.91
CA ALA A 54 -6.32 23.40 7.63
C ALA A 54 -5.97 22.12 6.84
N TRP A 55 -6.58 20.99 7.22
CA TRP A 55 -6.06 19.68 6.86
C TRP A 55 -6.09 19.36 5.36
N THR A 56 -7.05 19.92 4.61
CA THR A 56 -7.11 19.78 3.15
C THR A 56 -5.92 20.48 2.50
N GLU A 57 -5.63 21.69 2.94
CA GLU A 57 -4.51 22.52 2.50
C GLU A 57 -3.16 21.91 2.93
N VAL A 58 -3.11 21.27 4.10
CA VAL A 58 -1.96 20.45 4.53
C VAL A 58 -1.72 19.30 3.56
N LEU A 59 -2.77 18.58 3.11
CA LEU A 59 -2.63 17.50 2.13
C LEU A 59 -2.07 18.02 0.80
N THR A 60 -2.71 19.04 0.23
CA THR A 60 -2.30 19.61 -1.07
C THR A 60 -0.88 20.18 -1.02
N THR A 61 -0.52 20.85 0.07
CA THR A 61 0.82 21.43 0.21
C THR A 61 1.87 20.35 0.49
N ALA A 62 1.54 19.32 1.27
CA ALA A 62 2.44 18.19 1.51
C ALA A 62 2.70 17.39 0.22
N GLU A 63 1.69 17.22 -0.64
CA GLU A 63 1.82 16.64 -1.98
C GLU A 63 2.83 17.39 -2.83
N ALA A 64 2.66 18.70 -2.96
CA ALA A 64 3.57 19.55 -3.73
C ALA A 64 5.01 19.53 -3.19
N VAL A 65 5.20 19.45 -1.86
CA VAL A 65 6.53 19.28 -1.25
C VAL A 65 7.14 17.92 -1.60
N LEU A 66 6.35 16.85 -1.57
CA LEU A 66 6.82 15.50 -1.84
C LEU A 66 7.12 15.25 -3.33
N GLU A 67 6.43 15.92 -4.25
CA GLU A 67 6.77 15.91 -5.68
C GLU A 67 8.17 16.49 -5.94
N LEU A 68 8.53 17.56 -5.22
CA LEU A 68 9.85 18.18 -5.35
C LEU A 68 10.93 17.46 -4.56
N ALA A 69 10.58 16.89 -3.40
CA ALA A 69 11.49 16.23 -2.49
C ALA A 69 10.83 14.98 -1.85
N PRO A 70 10.89 13.81 -2.52
CA PRO A 70 10.27 12.57 -2.03
C PRO A 70 10.76 12.16 -0.63
N GLY A 71 11.99 12.52 -0.27
CA GLY A 71 12.66 12.26 1.01
C GLY A 71 12.18 13.11 2.20
N HIS A 72 11.27 14.08 2.02
CA HIS A 72 10.96 15.07 3.04
C HIS A 72 10.07 14.52 4.18
N THR A 73 10.69 14.04 5.26
CA THR A 73 10.03 13.34 6.39
C THR A 73 8.90 14.12 7.05
N VAL A 74 9.07 15.43 7.25
CA VAL A 74 8.03 16.29 7.87
C VAL A 74 6.78 16.39 7.01
N ALA A 75 6.94 16.39 5.68
CA ALA A 75 5.80 16.44 4.76
C ALA A 75 5.03 15.11 4.76
N ARG A 76 5.74 13.98 4.89
CA ARG A 76 5.11 12.66 5.05
C ARG A 76 4.33 12.54 6.35
N GLN A 77 4.91 12.99 7.47
CA GLN A 77 4.23 12.99 8.76
C GLN A 77 3.03 13.95 8.77
N ALA A 78 3.17 15.14 8.18
CA ALA A 78 2.09 16.11 8.01
C ALA A 78 0.95 15.51 7.20
N ARG A 79 1.28 14.84 6.08
CA ARG A 79 0.34 14.12 5.23
C ARG A 79 -0.37 12.99 5.97
N GLN A 80 0.36 12.13 6.68
CA GLN A 80 -0.22 11.04 7.46
C GLN A 80 -1.18 11.57 8.53
N ARG A 81 -0.80 12.64 9.24
CA ARG A 81 -1.65 13.32 10.22
C ARG A 81 -2.86 13.99 9.59
N ALA A 82 -2.71 14.62 8.43
CA ALA A 82 -3.82 15.25 7.72
C ALA A 82 -4.80 14.21 7.19
N TRP A 83 -4.33 13.09 6.63
CA TRP A 83 -5.19 11.95 6.29
C TRP A 83 -5.95 11.40 7.50
N GLN A 84 -5.28 11.27 8.64
CA GLN A 84 -5.93 10.89 9.90
C GLN A 84 -6.96 11.92 10.38
N ALA A 85 -6.70 13.22 10.20
CA ALA A 85 -7.54 14.30 10.73
C ALA A 85 -8.72 14.67 9.82
N VAL A 86 -8.53 14.74 8.50
CA VAL A 86 -9.62 14.82 7.50
C VAL A 86 -10.55 13.62 7.65
N GLY A 87 -9.99 12.45 7.99
CA GLY A 87 -10.74 11.23 8.29
C GLY A 87 -11.52 11.21 9.63
N ILE A 88 -11.61 12.32 10.39
CA ILE A 88 -12.28 12.37 11.71
C ILE A 88 -13.29 13.53 11.89
N GLN A 89 -13.40 14.52 10.98
CA GLN A 89 -14.29 15.68 11.21
C GLN A 89 -15.69 15.66 10.57
N SER A 90 -16.16 14.53 10.03
CA SER A 90 -17.58 14.33 9.69
C SER A 90 -18.36 13.55 10.76
N THR A 91 -17.84 13.47 11.99
CA THR A 91 -18.54 12.80 13.09
C THR A 91 -18.29 13.52 14.41
N ARG A 92 -18.93 14.68 14.58
CA ARG A 92 -19.37 15.12 15.92
C ARG A 92 -20.89 15.05 15.95
N VAL A 93 -21.43 13.85 16.10
CA VAL A 93 -22.71 13.69 16.76
C VAL A 93 -22.49 13.96 18.25
N PRO A 94 -23.25 14.85 18.91
CA PRO A 94 -23.17 15.04 20.34
C PRO A 94 -23.65 13.74 21.01
N PHE A 95 -22.76 13.02 21.69
CA PHE A 95 -23.18 11.89 22.50
C PHE A 95 -23.74 12.42 23.81
N ASP A 96 -25.03 12.21 23.98
CA ASP A 96 -25.81 12.56 25.16
C ASP A 96 -25.31 11.76 26.37
N SER A 97 -25.31 12.45 27.50
CA SER A 97 -24.90 12.01 28.81
C SER A 97 -25.94 11.08 29.44
N GLN A 98 -25.77 9.76 29.32
CA GLN A 98 -26.34 8.82 30.29
C GLN A 98 -25.38 7.69 30.64
N ARG A 99 -24.92 7.75 31.90
CA ARG A 99 -24.02 6.82 32.57
C ARG A 99 -24.87 5.76 33.28
N PRO A 100 -24.76 4.45 32.97
CA PRO A 100 -25.29 3.43 33.85
C PRO A 100 -24.28 3.14 34.97
N GLU A 101 -24.79 3.13 36.19
CA GLU A 101 -24.08 2.95 37.44
C GLU A 101 -23.36 1.60 37.51
N SER A 102 -22.14 1.65 38.03
CA SER A 102 -21.34 0.48 38.39
C SER A 102 -21.92 -0.21 39.62
N ARG A 103 -22.38 -1.46 39.42
CA ARG A 103 -22.62 -2.40 40.53
C ARG A 103 -21.29 -2.82 41.16
N ARG A 104 -21.16 -2.52 42.46
CA ARG A 104 -20.11 -3.03 43.35
C ARG A 104 -20.27 -4.54 43.56
N PRO A 105 -19.18 -5.23 43.94
CA PRO A 105 -19.30 -6.16 45.06
C PRO A 105 -18.39 -5.76 46.22
N ASP A 106 -18.96 -5.98 47.40
CA ASP A 106 -18.43 -5.69 48.72
C ASP A 106 -17.47 -6.81 49.20
N SER A 107 -16.69 -6.40 50.18
CA SER A 107 -15.62 -7.00 50.98
C SER A 107 -15.82 -8.40 51.60
N ARG A 108 -14.68 -9.10 51.78
CA ARG A 108 -14.07 -9.53 53.09
C ARG A 108 -12.84 -10.41 52.82
N ARG A 109 -11.63 -10.00 53.26
CA ARG A 109 -10.86 -10.46 54.47
C ARG A 109 -10.57 -11.98 54.44
N ASP A 110 -9.36 -12.51 54.57
CA ASP A 110 -8.21 -12.21 55.47
C ASP A 110 -6.89 -12.66 54.79
N ARG A 111 -5.78 -11.91 54.81
CA ARG A 111 -4.72 -11.79 55.86
C ARG A 111 -3.80 -13.01 56.00
N GLN A 112 -2.55 -12.87 55.53
CA GLN A 112 -1.30 -12.87 56.34
C GLN A 112 -0.08 -12.87 55.39
N ASP A 113 0.66 -11.76 55.35
CA ASP A 113 1.96 -11.53 56.02
C ASP A 113 3.15 -12.17 55.29
N ARG A 114 4.13 -11.35 54.83
CA ARG A 114 5.35 -11.04 55.61
C ARG A 114 6.46 -10.40 54.74
N LEU A 115 6.79 -9.13 55.05
CA LEU A 115 8.11 -8.45 55.21
C LEU A 115 9.19 -8.56 54.07
N VAL A 116 10.11 -7.62 53.77
CA VAL A 116 10.52 -6.27 54.20
C VAL A 116 11.72 -5.84 53.32
N ARG A 117 11.79 -4.56 52.88
CA ARG A 117 12.99 -3.72 52.58
C ARG A 117 13.99 -4.21 51.50
N SER A 118 14.77 -3.41 50.77
CA SER A 118 15.13 -1.99 50.80
C SER A 118 16.18 -1.71 49.69
N LEU A 119 16.07 -0.53 49.06
CA LEU A 119 17.12 0.37 48.53
C LEU A 119 18.04 -0.04 47.35
N GLN A 120 17.96 0.81 46.31
CA GLN A 120 19.04 1.58 45.66
C GLN A 120 20.33 0.87 45.24
N SER A 121 20.65 0.92 43.94
CA SER A 121 21.69 1.84 43.42
C SER A 121 22.14 1.42 42.01
N THR A 122 22.26 2.43 41.16
CA THR A 122 22.83 2.42 39.82
C THR A 122 24.37 2.39 39.81
N HIS A 123 24.91 2.06 38.62
CA HIS A 123 26.18 2.47 38.00
C HIS A 123 27.36 1.48 37.90
N ALA A 124 27.91 1.51 36.68
CA ALA A 124 29.29 1.27 36.26
C ALA A 124 29.66 -0.16 35.82
N TRP A 125 29.75 -0.34 34.49
CA TRP A 125 30.65 -1.30 33.87
C TRP A 125 31.86 -0.55 33.31
N THR A 126 33.03 -0.92 33.82
CA THR A 126 34.35 -0.50 33.38
C THR A 126 34.85 -1.40 32.26
N ALA A 127 35.60 -0.79 31.34
CA ALA A 127 36.27 -1.44 30.23
C ALA A 127 37.42 -2.34 30.67
N SER A 128 37.64 -3.44 29.95
CA SER A 128 38.99 -3.95 29.72
C SER A 128 39.06 -4.63 28.35
N ALA A 129 39.81 -4.00 27.46
CA ALA A 129 40.16 -4.49 26.14
C ALA A 129 41.28 -5.55 26.24
N LYS A 130 41.24 -6.56 25.37
CA LYS A 130 42.39 -7.01 24.56
C LYS A 130 42.00 -8.10 23.53
N THR A 131 41.94 -7.63 22.27
CA THR A 131 42.66 -8.15 21.09
C THR A 131 42.22 -9.47 20.40
N ALA A 132 41.69 -9.24 19.19
CA ALA A 132 41.92 -9.96 17.92
C ALA A 132 41.36 -11.38 17.71
N SER A 133 40.36 -11.47 16.83
CA SER A 133 40.59 -11.98 15.48
C SER A 133 39.40 -11.61 14.59
N ALA A 134 39.69 -10.97 13.45
CA ALA A 134 38.70 -10.56 12.48
C ALA A 134 38.00 -11.78 11.88
N LYS A 135 36.72 -11.98 12.24
CA LYS A 135 35.82 -12.90 11.55
C LYS A 135 34.61 -12.07 11.13
N VAL A 136 34.38 -12.05 9.82
CA VAL A 136 33.25 -11.37 9.18
C VAL A 136 31.96 -11.94 9.76
N ASP A 137 31.27 -11.15 10.58
CA ASP A 137 29.97 -11.51 11.13
C ASP A 137 28.92 -11.45 10.02
N THR A 138 28.70 -12.62 9.44
CA THR A 138 27.50 -12.93 8.69
C THR A 138 26.33 -12.87 9.67
N TRP A 139 25.63 -11.73 9.71
CA TRP A 139 24.34 -11.58 10.39
C TRP A 139 23.26 -12.34 9.61
N ALA A 140 23.35 -13.67 9.64
CA ALA A 140 22.27 -14.57 9.33
C ALA A 140 21.94 -15.36 10.59
N MET A 141 20.64 -15.37 10.91
CA MET A 141 19.98 -16.32 11.82
C MET A 141 20.14 -16.00 13.32
N HIS A 142 19.12 -15.38 13.90
CA HIS A 142 18.53 -15.59 15.25
C HIS A 142 17.32 -14.63 15.31
N SER A 143 16.16 -14.97 14.73
CA SER A 143 15.10 -15.75 15.40
C SER A 143 14.04 -16.01 14.32
N ASP A 144 13.89 -17.21 13.76
CA ASP A 144 13.31 -18.43 14.32
C ASP A 144 11.80 -18.30 14.63
N SER A 145 11.00 -18.87 13.72
CA SER A 145 9.80 -19.67 13.99
C SER A 145 8.63 -19.10 14.79
N ILE A 146 8.20 -17.87 14.49
CA ILE A 146 6.75 -17.63 14.50
C ILE A 146 6.20 -18.31 13.25
N GLN A 147 5.19 -19.16 13.40
CA GLN A 147 4.39 -19.67 12.29
C GLN A 147 4.23 -18.53 11.28
N ARG A 148 4.65 -18.71 10.02
CA ARG A 148 4.33 -17.73 8.97
C ARG A 148 2.81 -17.79 8.82
N GLU A 149 2.08 -17.11 9.70
CA GLU A 149 0.69 -16.77 9.52
C GLU A 149 0.65 -16.12 8.15
N THR A 150 0.06 -16.83 7.19
CA THR A 150 -0.15 -16.32 5.84
C THR A 150 -0.94 -15.04 6.01
N SER A 151 -0.34 -13.90 5.64
CA SER A 151 -1.02 -12.61 5.77
C SER A 151 -2.33 -12.66 5.00
N LYS A 152 -3.37 -12.02 5.53
CA LYS A 152 -4.70 -12.09 4.91
C LYS A 152 -4.66 -11.57 3.49
N ARG A 153 -5.40 -12.25 2.62
CA ARG A 153 -5.61 -11.84 1.23
C ARG A 153 -7.09 -11.84 0.95
N PHE A 154 -7.53 -10.87 0.16
CA PHE A 154 -8.91 -10.76 -0.25
C PHE A 154 -8.99 -10.76 -1.76
N VAL A 155 -9.98 -11.41 -2.33
CA VAL A 155 -10.35 -11.23 -3.72
C VAL A 155 -11.53 -10.29 -3.75
N ALA A 156 -11.35 -9.14 -4.40
CA ALA A 156 -12.40 -8.20 -4.69
C ALA A 156 -12.95 -8.48 -6.09
N TRP A 157 -14.20 -8.92 -6.16
CA TRP A 157 -14.96 -9.02 -7.40
C TRP A 157 -15.75 -7.73 -7.58
N ILE A 158 -15.51 -7.03 -8.68
CA ILE A 158 -16.07 -5.69 -8.93
C ILE A 158 -16.81 -5.71 -10.26
N ASP A 159 -18.10 -5.41 -10.23
CA ASP A 159 -18.96 -5.40 -11.41
C ASP A 159 -18.44 -4.42 -12.47
N ASP A 160 -18.45 -4.86 -13.73
CA ASP A 160 -17.96 -4.14 -14.91
C ASP A 160 -16.48 -3.68 -14.86
N VAL A 161 -15.72 -4.11 -13.84
CA VAL A 161 -14.29 -3.79 -13.69
C VAL A 161 -13.43 -5.05 -13.73
N GLY A 162 -13.77 -6.09 -12.96
CA GLY A 162 -13.01 -7.34 -12.90
C GLY A 162 -12.65 -7.80 -11.49
N GLY A 163 -11.78 -8.81 -11.42
CA GLY A 163 -11.28 -9.39 -10.17
C GLY A 163 -9.95 -8.79 -9.75
N TYR A 164 -9.76 -8.52 -8.46
CA TYR A 164 -8.49 -8.06 -7.90
C TYR A 164 -8.09 -8.85 -6.66
N LEU A 165 -6.87 -9.40 -6.66
CA LEU A 165 -6.28 -10.03 -5.48
C LEU A 165 -5.57 -8.99 -4.62
N ILE A 166 -6.09 -8.70 -3.43
CA ILE A 166 -5.57 -7.74 -2.47
C ILE A 166 -4.73 -8.49 -1.42
N CYS A 167 -3.42 -8.28 -1.44
CA CYS A 167 -2.49 -8.86 -0.48
C CYS A 167 -2.15 -7.84 0.61
N LEU A 168 -2.43 -8.17 1.88
CA LEU A 168 -2.11 -7.29 3.01
C LEU A 168 -0.67 -7.50 3.54
N GLY A 169 -0.05 -8.63 3.23
CA GLY A 169 1.31 -8.96 3.66
C GLY A 169 2.36 -7.96 3.18
N ASP A 170 3.39 -7.75 4.00
CA ASP A 170 4.57 -6.96 3.61
C ASP A 170 5.52 -7.74 2.68
N GLU A 171 5.44 -9.08 2.68
CA GLU A 171 6.15 -9.97 1.77
C GLU A 171 5.12 -10.87 1.10
N VAL A 172 5.19 -10.99 -0.23
CA VAL A 172 4.37 -11.90 -1.01
C VAL A 172 5.24 -12.81 -1.86
N THR A 173 4.85 -14.07 -1.99
CA THR A 173 5.55 -15.05 -2.85
C THR A 173 4.83 -15.25 -4.18
N LEU A 174 5.55 -15.13 -5.30
CA LEU A 174 5.09 -15.45 -6.65
C LEU A 174 5.50 -16.88 -7.01
N GLY A 175 4.63 -17.64 -7.69
CA GLY A 175 4.97 -19.00 -8.13
C GLY A 175 3.77 -19.78 -8.62
N GLN A 176 3.95 -21.09 -8.82
CA GLN A 176 2.88 -21.98 -9.29
C GLN A 176 1.86 -22.27 -8.16
N PRO A 177 0.57 -22.45 -8.49
CA PRO A 177 -0.42 -22.96 -7.55
C PRO A 177 0.02 -24.29 -6.92
N SER A 178 -0.12 -24.42 -5.61
CA SER A 178 0.13 -25.67 -4.90
C SER A 178 -0.70 -25.77 -3.63
N GLY A 179 -1.22 -26.96 -3.32
CA GLY A 179 -2.19 -27.15 -2.24
C GLY A 179 -1.69 -26.97 -0.80
N SER A 180 -0.38 -26.85 -0.52
CA SER A 180 0.13 -26.58 0.83
C SER A 180 1.36 -25.67 0.81
N GLY A 181 1.30 -24.51 1.47
CA GLY A 181 2.42 -23.56 1.58
C GLY A 181 2.89 -22.95 0.25
N GLY A 182 1.95 -22.82 -0.70
CA GLY A 182 2.20 -22.34 -2.05
C GLY A 182 2.51 -20.86 -2.17
N ALA A 183 2.63 -20.40 -3.42
CA ALA A 183 2.74 -18.98 -3.71
C ALA A 183 1.48 -18.23 -3.25
N GLU A 184 1.67 -17.09 -2.60
CA GLU A 184 0.58 -16.18 -2.23
C GLU A 184 -0.04 -15.51 -3.46
N ILE A 185 0.73 -15.37 -4.52
CA ILE A 185 0.25 -14.97 -5.84
C ILE A 185 0.52 -16.17 -6.76
N PRO A 186 -0.41 -17.14 -6.81
CA PRO A 186 -0.26 -18.32 -7.63
C PRO A 186 -0.57 -17.96 -9.09
N ILE A 187 0.33 -18.33 -10.00
CA ILE A 187 0.26 -18.05 -11.44
C ILE A 187 0.32 -19.38 -12.19
N LEU A 188 -0.69 -19.65 -13.00
CA LEU A 188 -0.78 -20.82 -13.88
C LEU A 188 0.22 -20.70 -15.03
N ALA A 189 1.46 -21.10 -14.77
CA ALA A 189 2.58 -21.07 -15.70
C ALA A 189 3.67 -22.08 -15.28
N ASP A 190 4.68 -22.27 -16.13
CA ASP A 190 5.87 -23.05 -15.82
C ASP A 190 6.81 -22.26 -14.89
N LEU A 191 6.38 -22.11 -13.64
CA LEU A 191 7.12 -21.47 -12.56
C LEU A 191 7.38 -22.49 -11.47
N SER A 192 8.52 -22.36 -10.78
CA SER A 192 8.67 -23.00 -9.48
C SER A 192 7.55 -22.60 -8.51
N ARG A 193 7.20 -23.50 -7.58
CA ARG A 193 6.23 -23.26 -6.48
C ARG A 193 6.48 -21.94 -5.74
N ARG A 194 7.76 -21.59 -5.54
CA ARG A 194 8.21 -20.29 -5.02
C ARG A 194 9.26 -19.76 -5.99
N HIS A 195 8.85 -18.89 -6.90
CA HIS A 195 9.69 -18.41 -7.99
C HIS A 195 10.45 -17.13 -7.62
N ALA A 196 9.78 -16.22 -6.95
CA ALA A 196 10.34 -14.96 -6.46
C ALA A 196 9.52 -14.47 -5.26
N THR A 197 10.12 -13.63 -4.43
CA THR A 197 9.37 -12.88 -3.41
C THR A 197 9.44 -11.40 -3.70
N ILE A 198 8.34 -10.69 -3.46
CA ILE A 198 8.30 -9.23 -3.47
C ILE A 198 8.06 -8.80 -2.03
N ARG A 199 8.96 -8.00 -1.49
CA ARG A 199 8.86 -7.43 -0.15
C ARG A 199 8.77 -5.92 -0.22
N ARG A 200 7.82 -5.34 0.50
CA ARG A 200 7.75 -3.91 0.75
C ARG A 200 8.76 -3.55 1.83
N GLU A 201 9.70 -2.69 1.49
CA GLU A 201 10.69 -2.14 2.42
C GLU A 201 10.52 -0.63 2.50
N ARG A 202 9.92 -0.16 3.61
CA ARG A 202 9.57 1.25 3.82
C ARG A 202 8.66 1.77 2.70
N GLU A 203 9.23 2.38 1.67
CA GLU A 203 8.51 3.05 0.56
C GLU A 203 8.81 2.41 -0.80
N ALA A 204 9.65 1.38 -0.84
CA ALA A 204 10.06 0.71 -2.05
C ALA A 204 9.64 -0.76 -2.03
N TYR A 205 9.56 -1.35 -3.22
CA TYR A 205 9.40 -2.78 -3.38
C TYR A 205 10.73 -3.40 -3.76
N VAL A 206 11.11 -4.48 -3.08
CA VAL A 206 12.31 -5.26 -3.37
C VAL A 206 11.87 -6.62 -3.84
N ILE A 207 12.25 -7.00 -5.05
CA ILE A 207 12.08 -8.37 -5.54
C ILE A 207 13.35 -9.17 -5.25
N THR A 208 13.18 -10.35 -4.68
CA THR A 208 14.25 -11.32 -4.46
C THR A 208 14.03 -12.52 -5.39
N PRO A 209 14.92 -12.77 -6.37
CA PRO A 209 14.82 -13.94 -7.23
C PRO A 209 15.17 -15.21 -6.46
N ILE A 210 14.29 -16.20 -6.50
CA ILE A 210 14.62 -17.59 -6.09
C ILE A 210 15.04 -18.37 -7.34
N HIS A 211 14.35 -18.14 -8.45
CA HIS A 211 14.66 -18.63 -9.78
C HIS A 211 14.89 -17.48 -10.76
N ARG A 212 15.02 -17.78 -12.06
CA ARG A 212 15.32 -16.80 -13.11
C ARG A 212 14.24 -15.70 -13.16
N VAL A 213 14.64 -14.47 -12.83
CA VAL A 213 13.83 -13.27 -12.94
C VAL A 213 14.58 -12.22 -13.75
N ARG A 214 13.89 -11.49 -14.62
CA ARG A 214 14.42 -10.31 -15.30
C ARG A 214 13.58 -9.09 -14.96
N ILE A 215 14.22 -7.94 -14.82
CA ILE A 215 13.54 -6.64 -14.74
C ILE A 215 13.97 -5.82 -15.94
N ASP A 216 13.01 -5.31 -16.72
CA ASP A 216 13.27 -4.43 -17.85
C ASP A 216 14.34 -4.99 -18.82
N GLY A 217 14.33 -6.31 -19.02
CA GLY A 217 15.27 -7.06 -19.86
C GLY A 217 16.57 -7.52 -19.19
N THR A 218 16.86 -7.07 -17.96
CA THR A 218 18.08 -7.43 -17.23
C THR A 218 17.84 -8.57 -16.25
N GLU A 219 18.60 -9.66 -16.37
CA GLU A 219 18.50 -10.82 -15.46
C GLU A 219 19.09 -10.50 -14.07
N LEU A 220 18.32 -10.84 -13.04
CA LEU A 220 18.67 -10.58 -11.65
C LEU A 220 19.61 -11.65 -11.10
N LYS A 221 20.63 -11.20 -10.36
CA LYS A 221 21.55 -12.08 -9.62
C LYS A 221 21.31 -12.06 -8.10
N GLY A 222 20.38 -11.23 -7.62
CA GLY A 222 20.08 -11.03 -6.22
C GLY A 222 18.93 -10.05 -6.03
N PRO A 223 18.64 -9.66 -4.77
CA PRO A 223 17.58 -8.71 -4.46
C PRO A 223 17.75 -7.38 -5.19
N GLN A 224 16.67 -6.85 -5.76
CA GLN A 224 16.68 -5.57 -6.48
C GLN A 224 15.44 -4.74 -6.16
N VAL A 225 15.64 -3.43 -6.00
CA VAL A 225 14.56 -2.45 -5.86
C VAL A 225 13.82 -2.30 -7.19
N LEU A 226 12.51 -2.50 -7.16
CA LEU A 226 11.59 -2.26 -8.26
C LEU A 226 11.27 -0.78 -8.38
N LYS A 227 11.26 -0.28 -9.62
CA LYS A 227 10.79 1.07 -9.93
C LYS A 227 9.34 1.01 -10.39
N PRO A 228 8.56 2.09 -10.22
CA PRO A 228 7.26 2.20 -10.85
C PRO A 228 7.35 1.94 -12.36
N ASN A 229 6.39 1.21 -12.89
CA ASN A 229 6.25 0.77 -14.27
C ASN A 229 7.29 -0.23 -14.77
N SER A 230 8.17 -0.76 -13.90
CA SER A 230 9.08 -1.85 -14.26
C SER A 230 8.30 -3.09 -14.69
N VAL A 231 8.80 -3.74 -15.75
CA VAL A 231 8.30 -5.02 -16.24
C VAL A 231 9.16 -6.14 -15.64
N ILE A 232 8.53 -6.96 -14.83
CA ILE A 232 9.11 -8.14 -14.21
C ILE A 232 8.78 -9.33 -15.11
N VAL A 233 9.82 -10.06 -15.52
CA VAL A 233 9.68 -11.32 -16.26
C VAL A 233 10.12 -12.46 -15.35
N LEU A 234 9.22 -13.39 -15.06
CA LEU A 234 9.52 -14.63 -14.34
C LEU A 234 9.73 -15.75 -15.36
N ALA A 235 10.74 -16.59 -15.14
CA ALA A 235 11.19 -17.60 -16.09
C ALA A 235 11.43 -17.01 -17.50
N GLU A 236 10.64 -17.42 -18.49
CA GLU A 236 10.75 -16.95 -19.88
C GLU A 236 9.52 -16.17 -20.38
N SER A 237 8.34 -16.42 -19.82
CA SER A 237 7.08 -16.01 -20.45
C SER A 237 6.16 -15.17 -19.57
N VAL A 238 6.23 -15.29 -18.24
CA VAL A 238 5.32 -14.58 -17.33
C VAL A 238 5.79 -13.15 -17.18
N ARG A 239 4.97 -12.20 -17.61
CA ARG A 239 5.27 -10.76 -17.56
C ARG A 239 4.29 -10.05 -16.66
N LEU A 240 4.81 -9.34 -15.67
CA LEU A 240 4.07 -8.54 -14.71
C LEU A 240 4.56 -7.10 -14.79
N ARG A 241 3.65 -6.13 -14.89
CA ARG A 241 3.98 -4.71 -14.73
C ARG A 241 3.66 -4.28 -13.31
N LEU A 242 4.62 -3.70 -12.62
CA LEU A 242 4.39 -3.02 -11.35
C LEU A 242 3.98 -1.57 -11.63
N SER A 243 2.82 -1.14 -11.17
CA SER A 243 2.44 0.28 -11.15
C SER A 243 2.28 0.76 -9.71
N GLN A 244 2.55 2.04 -9.47
CA GLN A 244 2.21 2.73 -8.23
C GLN A 244 1.36 3.94 -8.64
N PRO A 245 0.04 3.77 -8.84
CA PRO A 245 -0.81 4.80 -9.44
C PRO A 245 -0.85 6.10 -8.64
N HIS A 246 -0.74 5.99 -7.32
CA HIS A 246 -0.80 7.13 -6.41
C HIS A 246 0.56 7.39 -5.76
N ALA A 247 1.20 8.52 -6.05
CA ALA A 247 2.54 8.87 -5.54
C ALA A 247 2.63 8.89 -4.01
N LEU A 248 1.49 9.08 -3.32
CA LEU A 248 1.44 9.13 -1.86
C LEU A 248 1.13 7.79 -1.18
N SER A 249 0.62 6.81 -1.93
CA SER A 249 0.36 5.48 -1.38
C SER A 249 1.54 4.58 -1.71
N SER A 250 2.02 3.85 -0.71
CA SER A 250 2.99 2.78 -0.97
C SER A 250 2.30 1.54 -1.54
N THR A 251 0.98 1.53 -1.73
CA THR A 251 0.27 0.45 -2.43
C THR A 251 0.70 0.39 -3.89
N ALA A 252 1.02 -0.81 -4.35
CA ALA A 252 1.35 -1.06 -5.75
C ALA A 252 0.36 -2.05 -6.35
N VAL A 253 0.23 -2.01 -7.68
CA VAL A 253 -0.60 -2.93 -8.44
C VAL A 253 0.27 -3.67 -9.44
N LEU A 254 0.22 -5.00 -9.41
CA LEU A 254 0.80 -5.86 -10.42
C LEU A 254 -0.28 -6.21 -11.43
N THR A 255 0.00 -6.00 -12.71
CA THR A 255 -0.87 -6.42 -13.82
C THR A 255 -0.15 -7.47 -14.66
N LEU A 256 -0.82 -8.57 -14.97
CA LEU A 256 -0.32 -9.57 -15.92
C LEU A 256 -0.40 -9.01 -17.34
N GLU A 257 0.76 -8.83 -17.99
CA GLU A 257 0.85 -8.44 -19.40
C GLU A 257 0.97 -9.65 -20.34
N SER A 258 1.26 -10.81 -19.78
CA SER A 258 1.26 -12.09 -20.49
C SER A 258 -0.10 -12.78 -20.40
N HIS A 259 -0.39 -13.73 -21.29
CA HIS A 259 -1.65 -14.49 -21.34
C HIS A 259 -1.88 -15.50 -20.18
N HIS A 260 -1.04 -15.48 -19.15
CA HIS A 260 -1.19 -16.37 -17.99
C HIS A 260 -2.29 -15.87 -17.05
N LYS A 261 -2.80 -16.76 -16.20
CA LYS A 261 -3.83 -16.45 -15.22
C LYS A 261 -3.33 -16.71 -13.80
N THR A 262 -3.84 -15.97 -12.84
CA THR A 262 -3.72 -16.31 -11.43
C THR A 262 -4.76 -17.35 -11.00
N GLU A 263 -4.62 -17.87 -9.79
CA GLU A 263 -5.64 -18.69 -9.15
C GLU A 263 -6.01 -18.11 -7.76
N PRO A 264 -7.19 -17.48 -7.60
CA PRO A 264 -8.26 -17.34 -8.57
C PRO A 264 -7.89 -16.40 -9.72
N ALA A 265 -8.59 -16.54 -10.85
CA ALA A 265 -8.35 -15.73 -12.04
C ALA A 265 -8.79 -14.28 -11.78
N VAL A 266 -7.80 -13.40 -11.54
CA VAL A 266 -7.98 -11.98 -11.30
C VAL A 266 -7.27 -11.17 -12.38
N ASP A 267 -7.76 -9.96 -12.63
CA ASP A 267 -7.24 -9.02 -13.63
C ASP A 267 -6.05 -8.21 -13.09
N GLY A 268 -5.98 -8.03 -11.76
CA GLY A 268 -4.89 -7.32 -11.10
C GLY A 268 -4.60 -7.84 -9.70
N ILE A 269 -3.39 -7.58 -9.22
CA ILE A 269 -2.96 -7.93 -7.86
C ILE A 269 -2.53 -6.66 -7.15
N VAL A 270 -3.17 -6.34 -6.04
CA VAL A 270 -2.88 -5.17 -5.21
C VAL A 270 -1.97 -5.59 -4.06
N LEU A 271 -0.74 -5.07 -4.06
CA LEU A 271 0.17 -5.15 -2.92
C LEU A 271 -0.19 -4.02 -1.96
N MET A 272 -1.19 -4.25 -1.12
CA MET A 272 -1.79 -3.19 -0.30
C MET A 272 -0.89 -2.81 0.87
N SER A 273 -0.63 -1.51 0.99
CA SER A 273 0.03 -0.91 2.14
C SER A 273 -1.01 -0.40 3.12
N GLU A 274 -1.10 0.91 3.33
CA GLU A 274 -2.08 1.50 4.24
C GLU A 274 -3.45 1.71 3.58
N SER A 275 -3.47 2.10 2.31
CA SER A 275 -4.71 2.43 1.59
C SER A 275 -4.73 1.98 0.14
N CYS A 276 -5.91 1.63 -0.36
CA CYS A 276 -6.20 1.31 -1.75
C CYS A 276 -7.45 2.10 -2.17
N ILE A 277 -7.40 2.73 -3.34
CA ILE A 277 -8.46 3.61 -3.84
C ILE A 277 -9.07 2.96 -5.07
N LEU A 278 -10.38 2.74 -5.02
CA LEU A 278 -11.22 2.31 -6.13
C LEU A 278 -12.01 3.53 -6.58
N GLY A 279 -11.94 3.88 -7.86
CA GLY A 279 -12.58 5.12 -8.31
C GLY A 279 -12.32 5.46 -9.76
N SER A 280 -12.98 6.50 -10.26
CA SER A 280 -12.91 6.90 -11.68
C SER A 280 -11.62 7.61 -12.07
N GLN A 281 -10.85 8.09 -11.08
CA GLN A 281 -9.63 8.85 -11.31
C GLN A 281 -8.48 7.99 -11.86
N PRO A 282 -7.60 8.55 -12.71
CA PRO A 282 -6.44 7.81 -13.24
C PRO A 282 -5.42 7.36 -12.18
N GLN A 283 -5.41 8.05 -11.04
CA GLN A 283 -4.55 7.75 -9.89
C GLN A 283 -5.16 6.72 -8.92
N SER A 284 -6.38 6.24 -9.20
CA SER A 284 -6.98 5.14 -8.45
C SER A 284 -6.14 3.87 -8.64
N HIS A 285 -6.01 3.09 -7.57
CA HIS A 285 -5.31 1.81 -7.62
C HIS A 285 -6.09 0.81 -8.48
N ILE A 286 -7.42 0.83 -8.32
CA ILE A 286 -8.34 0.05 -9.13
C ILE A 286 -9.23 1.02 -9.92
N PRO A 287 -9.07 1.11 -11.24
CA PRO A 287 -9.78 2.09 -12.06
C PRO A 287 -11.23 1.68 -12.27
N CYS A 288 -12.15 2.39 -11.63
CA CYS A 288 -13.60 2.18 -11.71
C CYS A 288 -14.24 3.35 -12.47
N ARG A 289 -14.10 3.39 -13.80
CA ARG A 289 -14.41 4.58 -14.62
C ARG A 289 -15.89 5.00 -14.59
N GLY A 290 -16.80 4.07 -14.32
CA GLY A 290 -18.25 4.33 -14.24
C GLY A 290 -18.73 4.81 -12.87
N TRP A 291 -17.85 4.91 -11.87
CA TRP A 291 -18.26 5.25 -10.50
C TRP A 291 -18.30 6.75 -10.28
N THR A 292 -19.35 7.19 -9.59
CA THR A 292 -19.54 8.60 -9.19
C THR A 292 -18.65 8.97 -8.01
N ASP A 293 -18.55 8.07 -7.04
CA ASP A 293 -17.82 8.28 -5.79
C ASP A 293 -16.72 7.23 -5.65
N ASP A 294 -15.60 7.68 -5.10
CA ASP A 294 -14.48 6.79 -4.78
C ASP A 294 -14.81 5.95 -3.54
N LEU A 295 -14.29 4.72 -3.53
CA LEU A 295 -14.26 3.85 -2.37
C LEU A 295 -12.82 3.67 -1.93
N VAL A 296 -12.54 4.04 -0.69
CA VAL A 296 -11.21 3.93 -0.10
C VAL A 296 -11.19 2.76 0.86
N LEU A 297 -10.35 1.79 0.54
CA LEU A 297 -9.95 0.73 1.45
C LEU A 297 -8.78 1.21 2.29
N PHE A 298 -8.81 0.95 3.58
CA PHE A 298 -7.71 1.23 4.49
C PHE A 298 -7.50 0.08 5.46
N ARG A 299 -6.23 -0.21 5.72
CA ARG A 299 -5.79 -1.31 6.58
C ARG A 299 -5.64 -0.81 8.02
N ARG A 300 -6.13 -1.60 8.99
CA ARG A 300 -5.87 -1.43 10.42
C ARG A 300 -5.40 -2.75 11.02
N GLY A 301 -4.09 -2.93 11.13
CA GLY A 301 -3.52 -4.24 11.48
C GLY A 301 -3.78 -5.23 10.34
N GLU A 302 -4.35 -6.40 10.63
CA GLU A 302 -4.77 -7.36 9.60
C GLU A 302 -6.20 -7.12 9.10
N ASP A 303 -6.93 -6.17 9.68
CA ASP A 303 -8.30 -5.89 9.27
C ASP A 303 -8.36 -4.89 8.13
N LEU A 304 -9.26 -5.17 7.19
CA LEU A 304 -9.54 -4.30 6.06
C LEU A 304 -10.83 -3.54 6.36
N GLN A 305 -10.83 -2.24 6.11
CA GLN A 305 -12.01 -1.38 6.29
C GLN A 305 -12.22 -0.57 5.02
N PHE A 306 -13.47 -0.16 4.78
CA PHE A 306 -13.80 0.71 3.66
C PHE A 306 -14.48 1.98 4.15
N ARG A 307 -14.35 3.04 3.34
CA ARG A 307 -15.10 4.29 3.44
C ARG A 307 -15.44 4.80 2.05
N THR A 308 -16.57 5.45 1.93
CA THR A 308 -16.97 6.19 0.72
C THR A 308 -17.76 7.43 1.12
N ALA A 309 -17.80 8.45 0.25
CA ALA A 309 -18.65 9.61 0.45
C ALA A 309 -20.13 9.27 0.20
N ALA A 310 -20.39 8.26 -0.65
CA ALA A 310 -21.72 7.79 -0.97
C ALA A 310 -22.33 6.97 0.18
N SER A 311 -23.66 6.96 0.20
CA SER A 311 -24.44 6.08 1.06
C SER A 311 -24.53 4.71 0.39
N VAL A 312 -23.89 3.69 0.96
CA VAL A 312 -23.84 2.33 0.37
C VAL A 312 -24.51 1.32 1.26
N ALA A 313 -25.15 0.32 0.66
CA ALA A 313 -25.65 -0.83 1.38
C ALA A 313 -24.51 -1.83 1.59
N SER A 314 -24.15 -2.09 2.85
CA SER A 314 -23.20 -3.15 3.19
C SER A 314 -23.91 -4.31 3.88
N SER A 315 -23.59 -5.54 3.48
CA SER A 315 -23.99 -6.75 4.18
C SER A 315 -22.75 -7.60 4.44
N ASN A 316 -22.56 -7.97 5.71
CA ASN A 316 -21.62 -9.00 6.09
C ASN A 316 -22.44 -10.25 6.38
N ASP A 317 -22.13 -11.34 5.69
CA ASP A 317 -22.65 -12.66 6.06
C ASP A 317 -21.71 -13.22 7.13
N ASP A 318 -21.77 -12.64 8.32
CA ASP A 318 -21.07 -13.16 9.48
C ASP A 318 -21.77 -14.47 9.82
N GLY A 319 -21.24 -15.60 9.32
CA GLY A 319 -21.80 -16.95 9.44
C GLY A 319 -21.99 -17.48 10.88
N ASN A 320 -22.09 -16.62 11.88
CA ASN A 320 -22.43 -16.96 13.25
C ASN A 320 -23.96 -17.05 13.42
N GLY A 321 -24.55 -18.03 12.72
CA GLY A 321 -25.85 -18.57 13.09
C GLY A 321 -25.67 -19.51 14.29
N ASP A 322 -25.54 -18.95 15.50
CA ASP A 322 -25.71 -19.72 16.72
C ASP A 322 -27.16 -20.21 16.78
N GLY A 323 -27.37 -21.40 16.23
CA GLY A 323 -28.62 -22.13 16.29
C GLY A 323 -28.90 -22.55 17.73
N ASN A 324 -29.56 -21.68 18.48
CA ASN A 324 -30.41 -22.10 19.58
C ASN A 324 -31.86 -21.70 19.28
N SER A 325 -32.48 -22.42 18.33
CA SER A 325 -33.92 -22.37 18.10
C SER A 325 -34.59 -23.47 18.92
N ASP A 326 -34.83 -23.19 20.20
CA ASP A 326 -35.91 -23.85 20.93
C ASP A 326 -37.24 -23.39 20.32
N GLY A 327 -37.86 -24.31 19.58
CA GLY A 327 -39.30 -24.52 19.52
C GLY A 327 -40.23 -23.34 19.19
N ASN A 328 -40.84 -23.47 18.01
CA ASN A 328 -42.24 -23.18 17.74
C ASN A 328 -42.61 -21.75 17.29
N SER A 329 -42.70 -21.55 15.96
CA SER A 329 -43.88 -20.92 15.34
C SER A 329 -43.76 -20.88 13.81
N ASP A 330 -44.82 -21.30 13.15
CA ASP A 330 -45.09 -21.22 11.71
C ASP A 330 -44.83 -19.82 11.13
N GLY A 331 -44.08 -19.76 10.04
CA GLY A 331 -43.83 -18.51 9.32
C GLY A 331 -42.85 -18.71 8.18
N ASN A 332 -43.36 -19.01 7.00
CA ASN A 332 -42.58 -19.13 5.77
C ASN A 332 -42.06 -17.73 5.37
N GLY A 333 -40.86 -17.36 5.84
CA GLY A 333 -40.17 -16.14 5.47
C GLY A 333 -38.67 -16.37 5.55
N GLU A 334 -38.01 -16.42 4.40
CA GLU A 334 -36.54 -16.44 4.32
C GLU A 334 -35.96 -15.27 5.14
N PRO A 335 -34.90 -15.49 5.94
CA PRO A 335 -34.20 -14.39 6.60
C PRO A 335 -33.47 -13.57 5.52
N VAL A 336 -34.08 -12.44 5.14
CA VAL A 336 -33.41 -11.44 4.29
C VAL A 336 -32.26 -10.82 5.10
N PRO A 337 -30.99 -10.88 4.64
CA PRO A 337 -29.89 -10.22 5.33
C PRO A 337 -30.17 -8.73 5.43
N LYS A 338 -30.10 -8.16 6.63
CA LYS A 338 -30.35 -6.74 6.87
C LYS A 338 -29.24 -5.91 6.23
N SER A 339 -29.46 -5.42 5.02
CA SER A 339 -28.58 -4.44 4.38
C SER A 339 -28.58 -3.17 5.23
N THR A 340 -27.43 -2.83 5.80
CA THR A 340 -27.30 -1.60 6.59
C THR A 340 -26.71 -0.53 5.69
N THR A 341 -27.41 0.59 5.53
CA THR A 341 -26.89 1.74 4.80
C THR A 341 -25.81 2.42 5.63
N THR A 342 -24.59 2.51 5.10
CA THR A 342 -23.42 3.08 5.79
C THR A 342 -22.51 3.82 4.81
N SER A 343 -21.66 4.71 5.32
CA SER A 343 -20.56 5.33 4.56
C SER A 343 -19.19 4.68 4.85
N GLY A 344 -19.17 3.64 5.69
CA GLY A 344 -17.99 2.84 5.95
C GLY A 344 -18.24 1.63 6.84
N GLY A 345 -17.30 0.69 6.84
CA GLY A 345 -17.44 -0.56 7.59
C GLY A 345 -16.16 -1.38 7.59
N VAL A 346 -16.19 -2.50 8.32
CA VAL A 346 -15.13 -3.50 8.32
C VAL A 346 -15.45 -4.54 7.26
N ILE A 347 -14.45 -4.89 6.46
CA ILE A 347 -14.52 -5.97 5.47
C ILE A 347 -14.13 -7.27 6.18
N THR A 348 -15.11 -8.16 6.29
CA THR A 348 -14.97 -9.54 6.74
C THR A 348 -15.12 -10.49 5.54
N HIS A 349 -14.97 -11.79 5.79
CA HIS A 349 -15.24 -12.85 4.82
C HIS A 349 -16.65 -12.68 4.21
N ASN A 350 -16.75 -12.53 2.89
CA ASN A 350 -18.01 -12.32 2.13
C ASN A 350 -18.70 -10.96 2.30
N THR A 351 -17.96 -9.90 2.63
CA THR A 351 -18.54 -8.54 2.62
C THR A 351 -19.00 -8.15 1.22
N ARG A 352 -20.26 -7.73 1.08
CA ARG A 352 -20.78 -7.12 -0.15
C ARG A 352 -21.09 -5.66 0.07
N ILE A 353 -20.72 -4.82 -0.89
CA ILE A 353 -20.97 -3.39 -0.89
C ILE A 353 -21.68 -3.03 -2.18
N ASN A 354 -22.88 -2.46 -2.06
CA ASN A 354 -23.69 -2.00 -3.18
C ASN A 354 -23.87 -0.48 -3.09
N GLY A 355 -23.40 0.22 -4.11
CA GLY A 355 -23.67 1.62 -4.35
C GLY A 355 -24.67 1.82 -5.49
N GLU A 356 -24.96 3.08 -5.81
CA GLU A 356 -25.92 3.44 -6.87
C GLU A 356 -25.54 2.86 -8.25
N ASN A 357 -24.24 2.80 -8.55
CA ASN A 357 -23.71 2.39 -9.86
C ASN A 357 -22.68 1.25 -9.75
N PHE A 358 -22.62 0.55 -8.62
CA PHE A 358 -21.64 -0.51 -8.44
C PHE A 358 -22.07 -1.57 -7.45
N SER A 359 -21.66 -2.81 -7.71
CA SER A 359 -21.60 -3.88 -6.73
C SER A 359 -20.18 -4.40 -6.65
N LEU A 360 -19.75 -4.72 -5.44
CA LEU A 360 -18.49 -5.41 -5.22
C LEU A 360 -18.59 -6.35 -4.03
N SER A 361 -17.88 -7.46 -4.11
CA SER A 361 -17.81 -8.47 -3.05
C SER A 361 -16.37 -8.82 -2.72
N PHE A 362 -16.09 -9.01 -1.43
CA PHE A 362 -14.80 -9.46 -0.93
C PHE A 362 -14.87 -10.90 -0.42
N GLU A 363 -13.94 -11.72 -0.86
CA GLU A 363 -13.75 -13.10 -0.40
C GLU A 363 -12.34 -13.21 0.21
N GLU A 364 -12.21 -13.77 1.42
CA GLU A 364 -10.89 -14.00 2.03
C GLU A 364 -10.31 -15.34 1.52
N VAL A 365 -9.02 -15.36 1.12
CA VAL A 365 -8.39 -16.50 0.40
C VAL A 365 -7.04 -16.94 0.96
#